data_AF-A0A7S2GQA2-F1
#
_entry.id   AF-A0A7S2GQA2-F1
#
_cell.length_a   1.000
_cell.length_b   1.000
_cell.length_c   1.000
_cell.angle_alpha   90.00
_cell.angle_beta   90.00
_cell.angle_gamma   90.00
#
_symmetry.space_group_name_H-M   'P 1'
#
loop_
_entity.id
_entity.type
_entity.pdbx_description
1 polymer ?
#
loop_
_entity_poly.entity_id
_entity_poly.type
_entity_poly.pdbx_seq_one_letter_code
_entity_poly.pdbx_strand_id
1 'polypeptide(L)'
;GARAQECERQRPQQQPQPKQQTDDAPPAKDPVFDDDEPVDPQEYLERGHQMVKGGRLKSAISMYDSAMQGVSRLRTADVSLQCEILRARAACHLQLGNHRELKEDADRILGCFPSDPEAQEWKRRACDAIRRAKFGLDEPVAEA
;
A
#
# COMPACT_ATOMS: atom_id res chain seq x y z
N GLY A 1 -11.19 -68.26 -19.92
CA GLY A 1 -11.63 -66.86 -19.92
C GLY A 1 -10.58 -66.05 -19.20
N ALA A 2 -9.88 -65.19 -19.94
CA ALA A 2 -8.75 -64.40 -19.46
C ALA A 2 -9.21 -63.02 -18.96
N ARG A 3 -8.52 -62.53 -17.92
CA ARG A 3 -7.96 -61.17 -17.72
C ARG A 3 -8.00 -60.85 -16.22
N ALA A 4 -7.08 -60.12 -15.62
CA ALA A 4 -5.74 -59.63 -15.96
C ALA A 4 -5.40 -58.70 -14.80
N GLN A 5 -4.16 -58.74 -14.31
CA GLN A 5 -3.27 -57.59 -14.13
C GLN A 5 -2.35 -57.78 -12.93
N GLU A 6 -1.07 -57.80 -13.25
CA GLU A 6 0.03 -57.59 -12.34
C GLU A 6 0.90 -56.53 -13.01
N CYS A 7 1.20 -55.43 -12.33
CA CYS A 7 2.56 -54.90 -12.23
C CYS A 7 2.55 -53.64 -11.37
N GLU A 8 3.24 -53.79 -10.26
CA GLU A 8 3.73 -52.79 -9.33
C GLU A 8 4.56 -51.69 -10.01
N ARG A 9 4.74 -50.54 -9.35
CA ARG A 9 6.05 -50.07 -8.85
C ARG A 9 5.97 -48.79 -8.01
N GLN A 10 6.50 -48.90 -6.78
CA GLN A 10 7.25 -47.93 -5.97
C GLN A 10 6.60 -46.66 -5.32
N ARG A 11 6.42 -46.79 -3.98
CA ARG A 11 6.56 -45.90 -2.77
C ARG A 11 7.42 -44.59 -2.86
N PRO A 12 7.49 -43.69 -1.83
CA PRO A 12 6.59 -43.38 -0.68
C PRO A 12 6.49 -41.87 -0.26
N GLN A 13 5.69 -41.59 0.80
CA GLN A 13 5.64 -40.40 1.69
C GLN A 13 5.11 -39.06 1.12
N GLN A 14 3.80 -38.84 1.22
CA GLN A 14 3.24 -37.49 1.43
C GLN A 14 2.52 -37.44 2.79
N GLN A 15 2.80 -36.38 3.53
CA GLN A 15 2.19 -36.01 4.80
C GLN A 15 0.66 -35.91 4.70
N PRO A 16 -0.09 -36.10 5.80
CA PRO A 16 -1.55 -36.10 5.76
C PRO A 16 -2.09 -34.70 5.42
N GLN A 17 -2.86 -34.61 4.34
CA GLN A 17 -3.82 -33.53 4.15
C GLN A 17 -5.14 -33.90 4.84
N PRO A 18 -5.68 -33.07 5.75
CA PRO A 18 -7.08 -33.15 6.09
C PRO A 18 -7.90 -32.30 5.11
N LYS A 19 -8.47 -33.01 4.14
CA LYS A 19 -9.86 -32.93 3.65
C LYS A 19 -10.50 -31.53 3.63
N GLN A 20 -10.76 -31.09 2.39
CA GLN A 20 -11.85 -30.19 2.04
C GLN A 20 -13.12 -30.58 2.80
N GLN A 21 -13.71 -29.62 3.51
CA GLN A 21 -15.03 -29.01 3.23
C GLN A 21 -15.50 -28.31 4.52
N THR A 22 -15.32 -27.00 4.58
CA THR A 22 -16.33 -26.16 5.23
C THR A 22 -16.76 -25.17 4.17
N ASP A 23 -17.96 -25.46 3.67
CA ASP A 23 -18.83 -24.54 3.00
C ASP A 23 -19.13 -23.41 4.01
N ASP A 24 -18.25 -22.41 4.05
CA ASP A 24 -18.52 -21.09 4.62
C ASP A 24 -17.57 -20.14 3.90
N ALA A 25 -17.86 -19.93 2.61
CA ALA A 25 -17.38 -18.73 1.95
C ALA A 25 -17.91 -17.58 2.81
N PRO A 26 -17.06 -16.74 3.44
CA PRO A 26 -17.58 -15.47 3.92
C PRO A 26 -18.20 -14.84 2.68
N PRO A 27 -19.49 -14.45 2.71
CA PRO A 27 -20.10 -13.83 1.55
C PRO A 27 -19.14 -12.71 1.15
N ALA A 28 -18.83 -12.64 -0.14
CA ALA A 28 -18.17 -11.48 -0.69
C ALA A 28 -18.99 -10.31 -0.16
N LYS A 29 -18.45 -9.62 0.86
CA LYS A 29 -19.12 -8.49 1.46
C LYS A 29 -19.07 -7.46 0.35
N ASP A 30 -20.12 -7.43 -0.46
CA ASP A 30 -20.54 -6.18 -1.08
C ASP A 30 -20.38 -5.15 0.04
N PRO A 31 -19.53 -4.13 -0.12
CA PRO A 31 -19.33 -3.15 0.92
C PRO A 31 -20.67 -2.43 1.04
N VAL A 32 -21.48 -2.90 2.01
CA VAL A 32 -22.57 -2.12 2.55
C VAL A 32 -21.87 -0.89 3.10
N PHE A 33 -22.04 0.22 2.41
CA PHE A 33 -21.79 1.55 2.95
C PHE A 33 -22.83 1.77 4.05
N ASP A 34 -22.66 1.12 5.19
CA ASP A 34 -23.30 1.56 6.42
C ASP A 34 -22.61 2.87 6.80
N ASP A 35 -23.27 3.99 6.47
CA ASP A 35 -22.79 5.38 6.56
C ASP A 35 -22.49 5.85 8.01
N ASP A 36 -22.64 4.98 9.02
CA ASP A 36 -22.59 5.34 10.45
C ASP A 36 -21.47 4.65 11.25
N GLU A 37 -20.74 3.67 10.69
CA GLU A 37 -19.66 2.99 11.41
C GLU A 37 -18.29 3.63 11.09
N PRO A 38 -17.50 4.04 12.11
CA PRO A 38 -16.18 4.61 11.88
C PRO A 38 -15.27 3.55 11.27
N VAL A 39 -15.14 3.58 9.94
CA VAL A 39 -14.23 2.69 9.22
C VAL A 39 -12.82 2.89 9.78
N ASP A 40 -12.25 1.79 10.23
CA ASP A 40 -10.96 1.77 10.90
C ASP A 40 -9.86 2.26 9.93
N PRO A 41 -9.03 3.24 10.31
CA PRO A 41 -7.99 3.79 9.44
C PRO A 41 -6.98 2.74 8.99
N GLN A 42 -6.79 1.65 9.72
CA GLN A 42 -5.93 0.54 9.32
C GLN A 42 -6.52 -0.24 8.15
N GLU A 43 -7.85 -0.42 8.09
CA GLU A 43 -8.49 -1.10 6.96
C GLU A 43 -8.26 -0.34 5.64
N TYR A 44 -8.38 1.00 5.69
CA TYR A 44 -8.08 1.85 4.53
C TYR A 44 -6.60 1.79 4.13
N LEU A 45 -5.69 1.71 5.09
CA LEU A 45 -4.26 1.52 4.82
C LEU A 45 -4.01 0.19 4.09
N GLU A 46 -4.55 -0.91 4.59
CA GLU A 46 -4.41 -2.23 3.97
C GLU A 46 -5.01 -2.28 2.57
N ARG A 47 -6.19 -1.67 2.37
CA ARG A 47 -6.82 -1.56 1.06
C ARG A 47 -5.99 -0.72 0.10
N GLY A 48 -5.37 0.36 0.58
CA GLY A 48 -4.38 1.12 -0.17
C GLY A 48 -3.21 0.26 -0.62
N HIS A 49 -2.64 -0.55 0.27
CA HIS A 49 -1.54 -1.47 -0.07
C HIS A 49 -1.94 -2.49 -1.15
N GLN A 50 -3.16 -3.03 -1.10
CA GLN A 50 -3.68 -3.92 -2.15
C GLN A 50 -3.79 -3.21 -3.50
N MET A 51 -4.21 -1.93 -3.51
CA MET A 51 -4.26 -1.12 -4.73
C MET A 51 -2.86 -0.86 -5.29
N VAL A 52 -1.87 -0.59 -4.44
CA VAL A 52 -0.45 -0.44 -4.86
C VAL A 52 0.06 -1.72 -5.50
N LYS A 53 -0.20 -2.89 -4.90
CA LYS A 53 0.16 -4.19 -5.50
C LYS A 53 -0.49 -4.42 -6.86
N GLY A 54 -1.69 -3.88 -7.06
CA GLY A 54 -2.39 -3.88 -8.35
C GLY A 54 -1.98 -2.77 -9.32
N GLY A 55 -0.96 -1.96 -9.01
CA GLY A 55 -0.50 -0.84 -9.84
C GLY A 55 -1.43 0.38 -9.85
N ARG A 56 -2.51 0.38 -9.06
CA ARG A 56 -3.52 1.44 -9.00
C ARG A 56 -3.13 2.51 -7.99
N LEU A 57 -2.01 3.20 -8.26
CA LEU A 57 -1.41 4.18 -7.33
C LEU A 57 -2.36 5.35 -6.98
N LYS A 58 -3.10 5.89 -7.96
CA LYS A 58 -4.05 6.99 -7.72
C LYS A 58 -5.19 6.58 -6.79
N SER A 59 -5.74 5.38 -6.99
CA SER A 59 -6.78 4.83 -6.10
C SER A 59 -6.21 4.50 -4.72
N ALA A 60 -4.95 4.06 -4.63
CA ALA A 60 -4.28 3.84 -3.35
C ALA A 60 -4.18 5.14 -2.53
N ILE A 61 -3.80 6.25 -3.18
CA ILE A 61 -3.75 7.57 -2.53
C ILE A 61 -5.11 7.96 -1.93
N SER A 62 -6.21 7.77 -2.67
CA SER A 62 -7.55 8.07 -2.14
C SER A 62 -7.94 7.20 -0.92
N MET A 63 -7.45 5.96 -0.85
CA MET A 63 -7.63 5.10 0.32
C MET A 63 -6.80 5.63 1.51
N TYR A 64 -5.54 6.01 1.29
CA TYR A 64 -4.72 6.62 2.33
C TYR A 64 -5.25 7.97 2.82
N ASP A 65 -5.86 8.77 1.95
CA ASP A 65 -6.54 10.01 2.34
C ASP A 65 -7.72 9.74 3.28
N SER A 66 -8.47 8.66 2.99
CA SER A 66 -9.57 8.20 3.85
C SER A 66 -9.03 7.71 5.20
N ALA A 67 -7.92 6.95 5.20
CA ALA A 67 -7.23 6.54 6.42
C ALA A 67 -6.77 7.75 7.25
N MET A 68 -6.15 8.75 6.63
CA MET A 68 -5.70 9.98 7.31
C MET A 68 -6.86 10.75 7.95
N GLN A 69 -8.01 10.80 7.28
CA GLN A 69 -9.21 11.41 7.85
C GLN A 69 -9.73 10.61 9.05
N GLY A 70 -9.71 9.27 8.98
CA GLY A 70 -10.06 8.40 10.10
C GLY A 70 -9.19 8.67 11.32
N VAL A 71 -7.85 8.66 11.16
CA VAL A 71 -6.89 8.97 12.24
C VAL A 71 -7.15 10.36 12.83
N SER A 72 -7.44 11.36 11.99
CA SER A 72 -7.73 12.72 12.46
C SER A 72 -9.04 12.82 13.26
N ARG A 73 -10.05 12.00 12.93
CA ARG A 73 -11.37 11.99 13.57
C ARG A 73 -11.37 11.24 14.91
N LEU A 74 -10.64 10.13 14.99
CA LEU A 74 -10.64 9.26 16.17
C LEU A 74 -10.03 9.93 17.42
N ARG A 75 -9.38 11.10 17.29
CA ARG A 75 -8.64 11.81 18.36
C ARG A 75 -7.63 10.94 19.12
N THR A 76 -7.39 9.73 18.65
CA THR A 76 -6.33 8.86 19.10
C THR A 76 -5.06 9.30 18.39
N ALA A 77 -4.08 9.71 19.19
CA ALA A 77 -2.78 10.14 18.70
C ALA A 77 -1.91 8.93 18.33
N ASP A 78 -2.40 8.06 17.44
CA ASP A 78 -1.55 7.00 16.89
C ASP A 78 -0.64 7.59 15.82
N VAL A 79 0.43 8.22 16.30
CA VAL A 79 1.48 8.81 15.47
C VAL A 79 2.17 7.74 14.63
N SER A 80 2.24 6.50 15.11
CA SER A 80 2.83 5.38 14.37
C SER A 80 2.00 5.06 13.13
N LEU A 81 0.69 4.85 13.30
CA LEU A 81 -0.23 4.60 12.18
C LEU A 81 -0.29 5.79 11.23
N GLN A 82 -0.34 7.02 11.75
CA GLN A 82 -0.29 8.22 10.93
C GLN A 82 0.97 8.25 10.05
N CYS A 83 2.15 7.98 10.63
CA CYS A 83 3.38 7.96 9.87
C CYS A 83 3.46 6.79 8.88
N GLU A 84 2.86 5.64 9.17
CA GLU A 84 2.75 4.54 8.22
C GLU A 84 1.91 4.93 6.99
N ILE A 85 0.74 5.54 7.21
CA ILE A 85 -0.11 6.03 6.13
C ILE A 85 0.62 7.09 5.29
N LEU A 86 1.31 8.04 5.95
CA LEU A 86 2.09 9.06 5.25
C LEU A 86 3.23 8.45 4.42
N ARG A 87 3.93 7.44 4.93
CA ARG A 87 5.00 6.76 4.17
C ARG A 87 4.44 6.02 2.96
N ALA A 88 3.33 5.30 3.12
CA ALA A 88 2.68 4.59 2.03
C ALA A 88 2.18 5.56 0.93
N ARG A 89 1.61 6.69 1.35
CA ARG A 89 1.15 7.76 0.44
C ARG A 89 2.31 8.46 -0.26
N ALA A 90 3.37 8.81 0.46
CA ALA A 90 4.60 9.37 -0.09
C ALA A 90 5.24 8.45 -1.14
N ALA A 91 5.32 7.15 -0.89
CA ALA A 91 5.82 6.17 -1.85
C ALA A 91 5.00 6.15 -3.16
N CYS A 92 3.68 6.36 -3.07
CA CYS A 92 2.82 6.48 -4.25
C CYS A 92 3.06 7.80 -5.00
N HIS A 93 3.20 8.92 -4.27
CA HIS A 93 3.49 10.22 -4.87
C HIS A 93 4.86 10.25 -5.54
N LEU A 94 5.86 9.61 -4.95
CA LEU A 94 7.19 9.46 -5.55
C LEU A 94 7.13 8.72 -6.89
N GLN A 95 6.36 7.64 -6.97
CA GLN A 95 6.17 6.88 -8.21
C GLN A 95 5.37 7.65 -9.27
N LEU A 96 4.42 8.49 -8.86
CA LEU A 96 3.59 9.29 -9.78
C LEU A 96 4.25 10.61 -10.21
N GLY A 97 5.38 11.02 -9.61
CA GLY A 97 5.99 12.32 -9.86
C GLY A 97 5.25 13.49 -9.20
N ASN A 98 4.40 13.22 -8.21
CA ASN A 98 3.64 14.23 -7.48
C ASN A 98 4.51 14.89 -6.41
N HIS A 99 5.46 15.73 -6.84
CA HIS A 99 6.50 16.26 -5.96
C HIS A 99 5.97 17.21 -4.87
N ARG A 100 4.84 17.89 -5.09
CA ARG A 100 4.26 18.80 -4.08
C ARG A 100 3.73 18.00 -2.89
N GLU A 101 2.89 17.01 -3.18
CA GLU A 101 2.27 16.16 -2.18
C GLU A 101 3.31 15.29 -1.48
N LEU A 102 4.32 14.78 -2.21
CA LEU A 102 5.47 14.09 -1.63
C LEU A 102 6.19 14.94 -0.58
N LYS A 103 6.42 16.23 -0.88
CA LYS A 103 7.05 17.16 0.06
C LYS A 103 6.20 17.33 1.31
N GLU A 104 4.89 17.50 1.15
CA GLU A 104 3.95 17.68 2.26
C GLU A 104 3.92 16.46 3.19
N ASP A 105 3.92 15.24 2.63
CA ASP A 105 3.98 14.01 3.42
C ASP A 105 5.30 13.87 4.16
N ALA A 106 6.41 14.14 3.49
CA ALA A 106 7.73 14.14 4.09
C ALA A 106 7.83 15.16 5.24
N ASP A 107 7.30 16.38 5.06
CA ASP A 107 7.27 17.41 6.10
C ASP A 107 6.48 16.96 7.34
N ARG A 108 5.34 16.26 7.15
CA ARG A 108 4.55 15.72 8.26
C ARG A 108 5.28 14.62 9.02
N ILE A 109 5.94 13.70 8.32
CA ILE A 109 6.76 12.65 8.94
C ILE A 109 7.90 13.27 9.74
N LEU A 110 8.60 14.26 9.16
CA LEU A 110 9.69 14.97 9.84
C LEU A 110 9.23 15.80 11.04
N GLY A 111 7.95 16.22 11.06
CA GLY A 111 7.34 16.87 12.22
C GLY A 111 7.28 15.94 13.44
N CYS A 112 7.13 14.62 13.22
CA CYS A 112 7.10 13.62 14.28
C CYS A 112 8.49 13.02 14.53
N PHE A 113 9.23 12.75 13.45
CA PHE A 113 10.52 12.08 13.43
C PHE A 113 11.53 12.91 12.62
N PRO A 114 12.15 13.95 13.21
CA PRO A 114 12.98 14.90 12.47
C PRO A 114 14.26 14.30 11.86
N SER A 115 14.71 13.17 12.42
CA SER A 115 15.89 12.44 11.95
C SER A 115 15.54 11.26 11.03
N ASP A 116 14.30 11.18 10.53
CA ASP A 116 13.90 10.13 9.60
C ASP A 116 14.62 10.29 8.25
N PRO A 117 15.55 9.37 7.90
CA PRO A 117 16.41 9.55 6.73
C PRO A 117 15.62 9.45 5.41
N GLU A 118 14.56 8.64 5.39
CA GLU A 118 13.73 8.43 4.21
C GLU A 118 12.92 9.70 3.90
N ALA A 119 12.28 10.29 4.90
CA ALA A 119 11.53 11.53 4.76
C ALA A 119 12.44 12.72 4.40
N GLN A 120 13.66 12.80 4.94
CA GLN A 120 14.64 13.82 4.53
C GLN A 120 14.98 13.70 3.04
N GLU A 121 15.22 12.47 2.56
CA GLU A 121 15.53 12.23 1.15
C GLU A 121 14.34 12.54 0.23
N TRP A 122 13.11 12.14 0.61
CA TRP A 122 11.90 12.49 -0.13
C TRP A 122 11.71 13.99 -0.23
N LYS A 123 11.85 14.72 0.89
CA LYS A 123 11.75 16.17 0.92
C LYS A 123 12.79 16.83 0.01
N ARG A 124 14.04 16.37 0.05
CA ARG A 124 15.12 16.87 -0.82
C ARG A 124 14.78 16.68 -2.29
N ARG A 125 14.44 15.45 -2.71
CA ARG A 125 14.05 15.13 -4.09
C ARG A 125 12.87 15.97 -4.56
N ALA A 126 11.85 16.10 -3.72
CA ALA A 126 10.67 16.88 -4.02
C ALA A 126 11.00 18.37 -4.19
N CYS A 127 11.82 18.95 -3.31
CA CYS A 127 12.25 20.35 -3.42
C CYS A 127 13.08 20.60 -4.68
N ASP A 128 14.01 19.70 -5.00
CA ASP A 128 14.82 19.80 -6.21
C ASP A 128 13.95 19.74 -7.47
N ALA A 129 12.99 18.80 -7.52
CA ALA A 129 12.08 18.67 -8.65
C ALA A 129 11.14 19.88 -8.80
N ILE A 130 10.56 20.38 -7.70
CA ILE A 130 9.73 21.60 -7.71
C ILE A 130 10.54 22.80 -8.17
N ARG A 131 11.80 22.94 -7.73
CA ARG A 131 12.69 24.01 -8.14
C ARG A 131 12.98 23.93 -9.64
N ARG A 132 13.35 22.75 -10.15
CA ARG A 132 13.60 22.53 -11.59
C ARG A 132 12.36 22.87 -12.43
N ALA A 133 11.19 22.39 -12.02
CA ALA A 133 9.92 22.69 -12.69
C ALA A 133 9.60 24.19 -12.69
N LYS A 134 9.91 24.92 -11.59
CA LYS A 134 9.69 26.36 -11.48
C LYS A 134 10.63 27.19 -12.37
N PHE A 135 11.86 26.74 -12.55
CA PHE A 135 12.89 27.46 -13.31
C PHE A 135 13.10 26.91 -14.74
N GLY A 136 12.30 25.94 -15.18
CA GLY A 136 12.37 25.38 -16.52
C GLY A 136 13.69 24.68 -16.85
N LEU A 137 14.37 24.11 -15.84
CA LEU A 137 15.64 23.39 -16.02
C LEU A 137 15.46 21.95 -16.52
N ASP A 138 14.44 21.70 -17.36
CA ASP A 138 14.30 20.44 -18.08
C ASP A 138 15.22 20.52 -19.31
N GLU A 139 16.53 20.50 -19.07
CA GLU A 139 17.50 20.35 -20.14
C GLU A 139 17.52 18.86 -20.50
N PRO A 140 17.23 18.48 -21.77
CA PRO A 140 17.43 17.11 -22.19
C PRO A 140 18.93 16.83 -22.06
N VAL A 141 19.30 15.88 -21.21
CA VAL A 141 20.63 15.28 -21.29
C VAL A 141 20.71 14.62 -22.65
N ALA A 142 21.25 15.36 -23.62
CA ALA A 142 21.65 14.83 -24.90
C ALA A 142 22.78 13.83 -24.61
N GLU A 143 22.45 12.54 -24.64
CA GLU A 143 23.46 11.50 -24.85
C GLU A 143 24.16 11.81 -26.18
N ALA A 144 25.48 12.04 -26.11
CA ALA A 144 26.38 12.28 -27.22
C ALA A 144 27.13 11.01 -27.59
#